data_AF-L0AYP4-F1
#
_entry.id   AF-L0AYP4-F1
#
_cell.length_a   1.000
_cell.length_b   1.000
_cell.length_c   1.000
_cell.angle_alpha   90.00
_cell.angle_beta   90.00
_cell.angle_gamma   90.00
#
_symmetry.space_group_name_H-M   'P 1'
#
loop_
_entity.id
_entity.type
_entity.pdbx_description
1 polymer ?
#
loop_
_entity_poly.entity_id
_entity_poly.type
_entity_poly.pdbx_seq_one_letter_code
_entity_poly.pdbx_strand_id
1 'polypeptide(L)'
;MSEVCGTGGYFRRWKTVAVDIAKNTDPPSSGVFMDNKGKYSYEDECSNRITLVNETSSIIGYKRYLHLFPESGFAGASFYLGGIKFNGEIQTGFKDITWFLDRVTVYYFLWDYHNLVPLILCLTNDAKTFQVYRRLGSFVKSSKGWSDNGLITGTHSTRAKLEHAEFYLQTVVLVRLGITTGEYGIHGEIKSNNKLPTPYVPDCYMCVISSYTLVDTTVSCRFGE
;
A
#
# COMPACT_ATOMS: atom_id res chain seq x y z
N MET A 1 -19.52 -5.36 -1.75
CA MET A 1 -19.08 -5.92 -0.46
C MET A 1 -19.85 -5.16 0.61
N SER A 2 -20.87 -5.75 1.23
CA SER A 2 -21.77 -5.05 2.19
C SER A 2 -21.73 -5.60 3.61
N GLU A 3 -20.79 -6.49 3.92
CA GLU A 3 -20.50 -6.92 5.30
C GLU A 3 -19.04 -7.35 5.34
N VAL A 4 -18.17 -6.60 6.03
CA VAL A 4 -16.74 -6.90 6.06
C VAL A 4 -16.43 -8.02 7.07
N CYS A 5 -17.26 -8.18 8.09
CA CYS A 5 -17.09 -9.20 9.13
C CYS A 5 -18.28 -10.16 9.14
N GLY A 6 -18.21 -11.21 8.32
CA GLY A 6 -19.16 -12.32 8.35
C GLY A 6 -18.57 -13.56 9.02
N THR A 7 -19.38 -14.27 9.80
CA THR A 7 -19.10 -15.68 10.15
C THR A 7 -19.97 -16.57 9.27
N GLY A 8 -19.33 -17.39 8.42
CA GLY A 8 -20.05 -18.29 7.53
C GLY A 8 -20.91 -19.30 8.30
N GLY A 9 -22.12 -19.57 7.79
CA GLY A 9 -23.09 -20.48 8.39
C GLY A 9 -22.57 -21.91 8.61
N TYR A 10 -23.34 -22.66 9.41
CA TYR A 10 -23.07 -23.90 10.18
C TYR A 10 -22.10 -24.98 9.66
N PHE A 11 -21.65 -24.97 8.40
CA PHE A 11 -20.81 -26.05 7.86
C PHE A 11 -19.37 -25.65 7.51
N ARG A 12 -19.02 -24.36 7.40
CA ARG A 12 -17.62 -23.92 7.26
C ARG A 12 -17.42 -22.56 7.91
N ARG A 13 -16.77 -22.54 9.09
CA ARG A 13 -16.36 -21.31 9.78
C ARG A 13 -15.19 -20.69 9.05
N TRP A 14 -15.48 -19.89 8.05
CA TRP A 14 -14.49 -19.03 7.45
C TRP A 14 -14.42 -17.73 8.22
N LYS A 15 -13.19 -17.22 8.42
CA LYS A 15 -12.97 -15.90 8.98
C LYS A 15 -12.72 -14.91 7.85
N THR A 16 -13.19 -13.70 8.05
CA THR A 16 -12.97 -12.59 7.12
C THR A 16 -11.99 -11.61 7.75
N VAL A 17 -11.06 -11.09 6.96
CA VAL A 17 -10.12 -10.03 7.36
C VAL A 17 -10.31 -8.77 6.53
N ALA A 18 -10.08 -7.62 7.14
CA ALA A 18 -10.00 -6.33 6.46
C ALA A 18 -8.59 -5.77 6.60
N VAL A 19 -7.93 -5.49 5.47
CA VAL A 19 -6.54 -5.01 5.50
C VAL A 19 -6.51 -3.52 5.23
N ASP A 20 -6.08 -2.72 6.20
CA ASP A 20 -5.71 -1.33 5.94
C ASP A 20 -4.25 -1.29 5.48
N ILE A 21 -4.06 -1.01 4.18
CA ILE A 21 -2.75 -1.01 3.54
C ILE A 21 -1.92 0.23 3.89
N ALA A 22 -2.54 1.30 4.41
CA ALA A 22 -1.81 2.49 4.84
C ALA A 22 -1.04 2.27 6.15
N LYS A 23 -1.41 1.23 6.92
CA LYS A 23 -0.74 0.91 8.20
C LYS A 23 0.71 0.53 7.96
N ASN A 24 1.61 1.19 8.68
CA ASN A 24 3.05 1.04 8.53
C ASN A 24 3.76 0.98 9.90
N THR A 25 5.07 0.73 9.86
CA THR A 25 5.90 0.53 11.06
C THR A 25 6.92 1.65 11.30
N ASP A 26 7.02 2.63 10.39
CA ASP A 26 8.09 3.65 10.44
C ASP A 26 7.67 4.99 9.81
N PRO A 27 7.28 5.99 10.63
CA PRO A 27 6.88 5.82 12.03
C PRO A 27 5.62 4.93 12.11
N PRO A 28 5.36 4.21 13.22
CA PRO A 28 4.14 3.41 13.34
C PRO A 28 2.87 4.24 13.17
N SER A 29 1.97 3.80 12.30
CA SER A 29 0.66 4.45 12.13
C SER A 29 -0.20 4.36 13.40
N SER A 30 -1.18 5.24 13.55
CA SER A 30 -2.20 5.13 14.60
C SER A 30 -2.86 3.74 14.61
N GLY A 31 -3.01 3.15 15.79
CA GLY A 31 -3.56 1.80 15.98
C GLY A 31 -2.58 0.66 15.66
N VAL A 32 -1.36 0.96 15.20
CA VAL A 32 -0.27 -0.01 15.12
C VAL A 32 0.46 -0.04 16.46
N PHE A 33 0.68 -1.24 16.98
CA PHE A 33 1.39 -1.47 18.24
C PHE A 33 2.49 -2.51 18.06
N MET A 34 3.53 -2.41 18.89
CA MET A 34 4.68 -3.32 18.88
C MET A 34 4.57 -4.29 20.05
N ASP A 35 4.74 -5.59 19.79
CA ASP A 35 4.78 -6.60 20.85
C ASP A 35 6.13 -6.64 21.57
N ASN A 36 6.24 -7.46 22.62
CA ASN A 36 7.48 -7.64 23.39
C ASN A 36 8.63 -8.30 22.60
N LYS A 37 8.38 -8.75 21.37
CA LYS A 37 9.36 -9.33 20.44
C LYS A 37 9.74 -8.34 19.32
N GLY A 38 9.26 -7.10 19.39
CA GLY A 38 9.54 -6.08 18.38
C GLY A 38 8.73 -6.25 17.09
N LYS A 39 7.65 -7.04 17.09
CA LYS A 39 6.78 -7.19 15.92
C LYS A 39 5.65 -6.17 15.97
N TYR A 40 5.43 -5.50 14.85
CA TYR A 40 4.32 -4.57 14.70
C TYR A 40 3.06 -5.29 14.26
N SER A 41 1.92 -4.90 14.82
CA SER A 41 0.62 -5.39 14.40
C SER A 41 -0.47 -4.35 14.63
N TYR A 42 -1.62 -4.54 13.99
CA TYR A 42 -2.85 -3.80 14.28
C TYR A 42 -4.03 -4.77 14.31
N GLU A 43 -5.15 -4.33 14.88
CA GLU A 43 -6.40 -5.07 14.82
C GLU A 43 -7.26 -4.52 13.68
N ASP A 44 -7.77 -5.40 12.85
CA ASP A 44 -8.77 -5.03 11.85
C ASP A 44 -10.15 -4.82 12.49
N GLU A 45 -11.12 -4.39 11.69
CA GLU A 45 -12.49 -4.16 12.18
C GLU A 45 -13.23 -5.44 12.60
N CYS A 46 -12.68 -6.61 12.26
CA CYS A 46 -13.18 -7.92 12.66
C CYS A 46 -12.40 -8.50 13.85
N SER A 47 -11.60 -7.68 14.54
CA SER A 47 -10.75 -8.05 15.67
C SER A 47 -9.72 -9.14 15.34
N ASN A 48 -9.32 -9.25 14.07
CA ASN A 48 -8.19 -10.08 13.68
C ASN A 48 -6.90 -9.27 13.85
N ARG A 49 -5.88 -9.91 14.41
CA ARG A 49 -4.55 -9.33 14.53
C ARG A 49 -3.76 -9.48 13.24
N ILE A 50 -3.55 -8.38 12.53
CA ILE A 50 -2.74 -8.33 11.31
C ILE A 50 -1.31 -7.96 11.68
N THR A 51 -0.34 -8.81 11.33
CA THR A 51 1.09 -8.54 11.60
C THR A 51 1.70 -7.78 10.43
N LEU A 52 2.42 -6.70 10.73
CA LEU A 52 3.13 -5.88 9.76
C LEU A 52 4.61 -6.25 9.72
N VAL A 53 5.11 -6.53 8.52
CA VAL A 53 6.54 -6.75 8.26
C VAL A 53 6.99 -5.77 7.19
N ASN A 54 7.91 -4.88 7.56
CA ASN A 54 8.68 -4.09 6.60
C ASN A 54 9.82 -4.98 6.08
N GLU A 55 9.76 -5.36 4.82
CA GLU A 55 10.81 -6.15 4.19
C GLU A 55 11.60 -5.29 3.21
N THR A 56 12.92 -5.50 3.20
CA THR A 56 13.77 -4.95 2.15
C THR A 56 13.28 -5.46 0.80
N SER A 57 12.84 -4.52 -0.05
CA SER A 57 12.48 -4.85 -1.42
C SER A 57 13.74 -5.29 -2.17
N SER A 58 13.66 -6.36 -2.94
CA SER A 58 14.71 -6.74 -3.90
C SER A 58 14.74 -5.81 -5.13
N ILE A 59 13.83 -4.83 -5.19
CA ILE A 59 13.61 -3.92 -6.30
C ILE A 59 14.05 -2.53 -5.84
N ILE A 60 15.11 -2.03 -6.47
CA ILE A 60 15.74 -0.74 -6.16
C ILE A 60 14.70 0.38 -6.28
N GLY A 61 14.71 1.32 -5.33
CA GLY A 61 13.78 2.46 -5.32
C GLY A 61 12.41 2.16 -4.70
N TYR A 62 12.17 0.93 -4.25
CA TYR A 62 10.91 0.51 -3.61
C TYR A 62 11.13 0.00 -2.20
N LYS A 63 10.07 0.09 -1.39
CA LYS A 63 9.92 -0.65 -0.14
C LYS A 63 8.63 -1.46 -0.21
N ARG A 64 8.57 -2.57 0.54
CA ARG A 64 7.37 -3.40 0.60
C ARG A 64 6.96 -3.70 2.03
N TYR A 65 5.66 -3.66 2.27
CA TYR A 65 5.07 -4.05 3.55
C TYR A 65 4.20 -5.28 3.35
N LEU A 66 4.36 -6.26 4.24
CA LEU A 66 3.55 -7.45 4.29
C LEU A 66 2.56 -7.31 5.44
N HIS A 67 1.28 -7.48 5.13
CA HIS A 67 0.18 -7.58 6.06
C HIS A 67 -0.17 -9.05 6.21
N LEU A 68 0.45 -9.71 7.18
CA LEU A 68 0.30 -11.14 7.44
C LEU A 68 -0.98 -11.36 8.24
N PHE A 69 -1.81 -12.29 7.77
CA PHE A 69 -3.02 -12.68 8.49
C PHE A 69 -2.64 -13.57 9.67
N PRO A 70 -3.51 -13.70 10.69
CA PRO A 70 -3.25 -14.59 11.80
C PRO A 70 -2.92 -15.98 11.27
N GLU A 71 -1.87 -16.62 11.80
CA GLU A 71 -1.62 -18.02 11.47
C GLU A 71 -2.84 -18.84 11.88
N SER A 72 -3.43 -19.53 10.90
CA SER A 72 -4.30 -20.63 11.24
C SER A 72 -3.49 -21.69 11.96
N GLY A 73 -3.87 -22.02 13.20
CA GLY A 73 -3.31 -23.20 13.88
C GLY A 73 -3.57 -24.49 13.10
N PHE A 74 -3.30 -25.64 13.73
CA PHE A 74 -3.40 -27.01 13.18
C PHE A 74 -4.70 -27.37 12.43
N ALA A 75 -5.72 -26.52 12.48
CA ALA A 75 -7.01 -26.65 11.79
C ALA A 75 -7.19 -25.74 10.55
N GLY A 76 -6.14 -25.06 10.05
CA GLY A 76 -6.16 -24.44 8.72
C GLY A 76 -7.27 -23.42 8.49
N ALA A 77 -7.58 -22.58 9.48
CA ALA A 77 -8.48 -21.43 9.35
C ALA A 77 -7.98 -20.43 8.30
N SER A 78 -8.24 -20.74 7.05
CA SER A 78 -7.94 -19.90 5.92
C SER A 78 -8.84 -18.65 5.92
N PHE A 79 -8.28 -17.47 5.67
CA PHE A 79 -9.01 -16.20 5.76
C PHE A 79 -9.47 -15.73 4.37
N TYR A 80 -10.71 -15.26 4.29
CA TYR A 80 -11.18 -14.48 3.14
C TYR A 80 -10.84 -13.01 3.35
N LEU A 81 -10.42 -12.34 2.29
CA LEU A 81 -10.26 -10.89 2.30
C LEU A 81 -11.62 -10.23 2.09
N GLY A 82 -12.19 -9.67 3.15
CA GLY A 82 -13.48 -8.96 3.12
C GLY A 82 -13.37 -7.54 2.59
N GLY A 83 -12.18 -6.96 2.65
CA GLY A 83 -11.93 -5.63 2.13
C GLY A 83 -10.47 -5.20 2.24
N ILE A 84 -10.10 -4.27 1.36
CA ILE A 84 -8.85 -3.52 1.45
C ILE A 84 -9.22 -2.08 1.75
N LYS A 85 -8.54 -1.47 2.72
CA LYS A 85 -8.75 -0.10 3.19
C LYS A 85 -7.46 0.70 3.03
N PHE A 86 -7.59 2.02 2.96
CA PHE A 86 -6.46 2.94 3.01
C PHE A 86 -6.84 4.09 3.94
N ASN A 87 -6.18 4.18 5.10
CA ASN A 87 -6.53 5.12 6.18
C ASN A 87 -8.00 4.97 6.59
N GLY A 88 -8.45 3.73 6.84
CA GLY A 88 -9.83 3.42 7.22
C GLY A 88 -10.85 3.42 6.06
N GLU A 89 -10.53 4.01 4.91
CA GLU A 89 -11.45 4.14 3.77
C GLU A 89 -11.40 2.92 2.85
N ILE A 90 -12.58 2.35 2.55
CA ILE A 90 -12.70 1.17 1.68
C ILE A 90 -12.19 1.47 0.26
N GLN A 91 -11.33 0.59 -0.22
CA GLN A 91 -10.79 0.61 -1.57
C GLN A 91 -11.66 -0.24 -2.51
N THR A 92 -11.90 0.27 -3.71
CA THR A 92 -12.69 -0.42 -4.75
C THR A 92 -11.81 -0.89 -5.91
N GLY A 93 -12.27 -1.91 -6.64
CA GLY A 93 -11.56 -2.50 -7.79
C GLY A 93 -11.09 -3.94 -7.59
N PHE A 94 -11.26 -4.47 -6.38
CA PHE A 94 -11.01 -5.87 -6.02
C PHE A 94 -12.29 -6.68 -6.20
N LYS A 95 -12.49 -7.25 -7.39
CA LYS A 95 -13.62 -8.14 -7.68
C LYS A 95 -13.14 -9.59 -7.64
N ASP A 96 -14.05 -10.48 -7.24
CA ASP A 96 -13.91 -11.93 -7.41
C ASP A 96 -12.72 -12.57 -6.67
N ILE A 97 -12.34 -12.02 -5.50
CA ILE A 97 -11.39 -12.70 -4.60
C ILE A 97 -12.14 -13.79 -3.84
N THR A 98 -12.19 -14.98 -4.42
CA THR A 98 -12.97 -16.11 -3.89
C THR A 98 -12.13 -17.18 -3.21
N TRP A 99 -10.84 -16.93 -3.00
CA TRP A 99 -9.93 -17.90 -2.38
C TRP A 99 -9.32 -17.34 -1.10
N PHE A 100 -8.73 -18.26 -0.35
CA PHE A 100 -8.05 -17.95 0.89
C PHE A 100 -6.72 -17.29 0.67
N LEU A 101 -6.40 -16.34 1.53
CA LEU A 101 -5.18 -15.58 1.47
C LEU A 101 -4.42 -15.73 2.79
N ASP A 102 -3.09 -15.65 2.72
CA ASP A 102 -2.19 -15.66 3.87
C ASP A 102 -1.68 -14.26 4.21
N ARG A 103 -1.58 -13.39 3.19
CA ARG A 103 -1.10 -12.01 3.33
C ARG A 103 -1.52 -11.11 2.18
N VAL A 104 -1.42 -9.82 2.45
CA VAL A 104 -1.36 -8.77 1.41
C VAL A 104 0.03 -8.16 1.41
N THR A 105 0.66 -8.05 0.24
CA THR A 105 1.92 -7.31 0.07
C THR A 105 1.62 -6.01 -0.66
N VAL A 106 2.14 -4.91 -0.14
CA VAL A 106 1.97 -3.58 -0.72
C VAL A 106 3.34 -3.03 -1.07
N TYR A 107 3.48 -2.54 -2.30
CA TYR A 107 4.68 -1.85 -2.76
C TYR A 107 4.47 -0.34 -2.75
N TYR A 108 5.44 0.35 -2.18
CA TYR A 108 5.55 1.79 -2.12
C TYR A 108 6.89 2.23 -2.70
N PHE A 109 6.98 3.48 -3.08
CA PHE A 109 8.30 4.08 -3.29
C PHE A 109 9.10 4.07 -1.99
N LEU A 110 10.40 3.84 -2.10
CA LEU A 110 11.32 3.87 -0.97
C LEU A 110 11.21 5.21 -0.21
N TRP A 111 11.02 6.30 -0.95
CA TRP A 111 10.96 7.67 -0.45
C TRP A 111 9.55 8.10 0.00
N ASP A 112 8.53 7.26 -0.16
CA ASP A 112 7.18 7.52 0.34
C ASP A 112 7.11 7.15 1.83
N TYR A 113 7.72 7.98 2.69
CA TYR A 113 7.88 7.70 4.12
C TYR A 113 6.54 7.40 4.82
N HIS A 114 5.48 8.11 4.44
CA HIS A 114 4.15 7.97 5.05
C HIS A 114 3.24 6.99 4.29
N ASN A 115 3.76 6.23 3.33
CA ASN A 115 3.01 5.25 2.55
C ASN A 115 1.73 5.83 1.92
N LEU A 116 1.80 7.07 1.42
CA LEU A 116 0.67 7.80 0.87
C LEU A 116 0.24 7.26 -0.50
N VAL A 117 1.14 6.57 -1.20
CA VAL A 117 0.96 6.13 -2.58
C VAL A 117 1.22 4.63 -2.70
N PRO A 118 0.25 3.78 -2.34
CA PRO A 118 0.33 2.36 -2.67
C PRO A 118 0.31 2.20 -4.19
N LEU A 119 1.31 1.51 -4.72
CA LEU A 119 1.52 1.36 -6.16
C LEU A 119 0.96 0.03 -6.68
N ILE A 120 1.36 -1.06 -5.99
CA ILE A 120 1.00 -2.42 -6.34
C ILE A 120 0.58 -3.16 -5.09
N LEU A 121 -0.46 -3.98 -5.25
CA LEU A 121 -0.90 -4.95 -4.26
C LEU A 121 -0.73 -6.34 -4.82
N CYS A 122 -0.13 -7.23 -4.02
CA CYS A 122 -0.08 -8.65 -4.30
C CYS A 122 -0.86 -9.39 -3.21
N LEU A 123 -1.92 -10.08 -3.60
CA LEU A 123 -2.67 -10.97 -2.73
C LEU A 123 -2.08 -12.36 -2.84
N THR A 124 -1.56 -12.90 -1.74
CA THR A 124 -0.87 -14.19 -1.74
C THR A 124 -1.66 -15.21 -0.95
N ASN A 125 -1.67 -16.46 -1.43
CA ASN A 125 -2.11 -17.61 -0.66
C ASN A 125 -0.95 -18.54 -0.30
N ASP A 126 -1.23 -19.51 0.56
CA ASP A 126 -0.32 -20.58 0.98
C ASP A 126 0.31 -21.36 -0.19
N ALA A 127 -0.42 -21.51 -1.30
CA ALA A 127 0.06 -22.10 -2.55
C ALA A 127 1.02 -21.19 -3.34
N LYS A 128 1.40 -20.02 -2.81
CA LYS A 128 2.25 -18.99 -3.44
C LYS A 128 1.71 -18.53 -4.80
N THR A 129 0.40 -18.59 -5.01
CA THR A 129 -0.23 -17.90 -6.13
C THR A 129 -0.46 -16.44 -5.76
N PHE A 130 -0.16 -15.53 -6.68
CA PHE A 130 -0.27 -14.10 -6.46
C PHE A 130 -1.30 -13.51 -7.43
N GLN A 131 -2.33 -12.85 -6.91
CA GLN A 131 -3.10 -11.93 -7.74
C GLN A 131 -2.54 -10.53 -7.54
N VAL A 132 -2.24 -9.87 -8.66
CA VAL A 132 -1.57 -8.57 -8.62
C VAL A 132 -2.50 -7.50 -9.14
N TYR A 133 -2.75 -6.52 -8.27
CA TYR A 133 -3.54 -5.35 -8.59
C TYR A 133 -2.61 -4.15 -8.72
N ARG A 134 -2.85 -3.34 -9.74
CA ARG A 134 -2.25 -2.01 -9.84
C ARG A 134 -3.28 -0.95 -9.55
N ARG A 135 -2.80 0.19 -9.09
CA ARG A 135 -3.59 1.40 -9.07
C ARG A 135 -3.66 2.03 -10.47
N LEU A 136 -4.85 2.44 -10.88
CA LEU A 136 -5.16 3.20 -12.09
C LEU A 136 -5.53 4.63 -11.73
N GLY A 137 -5.17 5.56 -12.62
CA GLY A 137 -5.61 6.96 -12.54
C GLY A 137 -4.86 7.78 -11.50
N SER A 138 -5.54 8.79 -10.95
CA SER A 138 -4.94 9.75 -10.01
C SER A 138 -4.66 9.11 -8.65
N PHE A 139 -3.39 9.12 -8.25
CA PHE A 139 -2.92 8.71 -6.93
C PHE A 139 -3.47 9.58 -5.77
N VAL A 140 -4.09 10.72 -6.08
CA VAL A 140 -4.60 11.71 -5.12
C VAL A 140 -6.00 11.36 -4.60
N LYS A 141 -6.79 10.55 -5.30
CA LYS A 141 -8.13 10.15 -4.83
C LYS A 141 -8.07 8.73 -4.25
N SER A 142 -8.49 8.61 -2.99
CA SER A 142 -8.17 7.45 -2.15
C SER A 142 -9.10 6.25 -2.32
N SER A 143 -10.27 6.32 -2.98
CA SER A 143 -11.26 5.22 -2.89
C SER A 143 -11.54 4.47 -4.20
N LYS A 144 -10.99 4.91 -5.33
CA LYS A 144 -11.25 4.32 -6.66
C LYS A 144 -9.97 4.10 -7.42
N GLY A 145 -9.90 2.99 -8.15
CA GLY A 145 -8.90 2.83 -9.22
C GLY A 145 -8.08 1.56 -9.18
N TRP A 146 -8.37 0.55 -8.36
CA TRP A 146 -7.63 -0.71 -8.51
C TRP A 146 -8.11 -1.47 -9.75
N SER A 147 -7.17 -1.89 -10.60
CA SER A 147 -7.46 -2.83 -11.69
C SER A 147 -6.70 -4.11 -11.48
N ASP A 148 -7.41 -5.22 -11.63
CA ASP A 148 -6.81 -6.53 -11.74
C ASP A 148 -5.86 -6.55 -12.96
N ASN A 149 -4.59 -6.87 -12.73
CA ASN A 149 -3.62 -7.13 -13.80
C ASN A 149 -3.48 -8.62 -14.09
N GLY A 150 -4.46 -9.41 -13.65
CA GLY A 150 -4.48 -10.85 -13.76
C GLY A 150 -3.68 -11.55 -12.66
N LEU A 151 -3.95 -12.85 -12.57
CA LEU A 151 -3.18 -13.80 -11.78
C LEU A 151 -1.77 -13.91 -12.34
N ILE A 152 -0.78 -13.95 -11.44
CA ILE A 152 0.57 -14.29 -11.82
C ILE A 152 1.13 -15.37 -10.91
N THR A 153 1.76 -16.33 -11.56
CA THR A 153 2.57 -17.35 -10.91
C THR A 153 4.04 -16.95 -11.05
N GLY A 154 4.73 -16.72 -9.92
CA GLY A 154 6.18 -16.49 -9.89
C GLY A 154 6.65 -15.03 -9.84
N THR A 155 7.91 -14.86 -9.44
CA THR A 155 8.53 -13.57 -9.04
C THR A 155 8.97 -12.66 -10.19
N HIS A 156 9.24 -13.20 -11.37
CA HIS A 156 9.72 -12.41 -12.53
C HIS A 156 8.71 -11.38 -13.05
N SER A 157 7.45 -11.54 -12.70
CA SER A 157 6.37 -10.69 -13.17
C SER A 157 6.18 -9.39 -12.38
N THR A 158 6.60 -9.36 -11.10
CA THR A 158 6.39 -8.20 -10.23
C THR A 158 7.25 -7.03 -10.66
N ARG A 159 8.50 -7.28 -11.06
CA ARG A 159 9.42 -6.24 -11.55
C ARG A 159 8.89 -5.57 -12.82
N ALA A 160 8.51 -6.34 -13.84
CA ALA A 160 7.95 -5.80 -15.07
C ALA A 160 6.66 -4.99 -14.82
N LYS A 161 5.84 -5.41 -13.85
CA LYS A 161 4.64 -4.65 -13.45
C LYS A 161 4.96 -3.36 -12.69
N LEU A 162 6.04 -3.34 -11.89
CA LEU A 162 6.54 -2.11 -11.25
C LEU A 162 7.12 -1.15 -12.30
N GLU A 163 7.94 -1.63 -13.22
CA GLU A 163 8.47 -0.82 -14.34
C GLU A 163 7.31 -0.25 -15.19
N HIS A 164 6.26 -1.03 -15.42
CA HIS A 164 5.06 -0.50 -16.08
C HIS A 164 4.26 0.47 -15.20
N ALA A 165 4.30 0.33 -13.87
CA ALA A 165 3.71 1.33 -12.96
C ALA A 165 4.52 2.64 -12.98
N GLU A 166 5.86 2.57 -13.04
CA GLU A 166 6.76 3.72 -13.19
C GLU A 166 6.39 4.59 -14.38
N PHE A 167 5.99 3.97 -15.49
CA PHE A 167 5.55 4.69 -16.67
C PHE A 167 4.40 5.66 -16.39
N TYR A 168 3.41 5.26 -15.59
CA TYR A 168 2.30 6.15 -15.19
C TYR A 168 2.70 7.12 -14.06
N LEU A 169 3.73 6.77 -13.30
CA LEU A 169 4.27 7.56 -12.20
C LEU A 169 5.23 8.66 -12.67
N GLN A 170 5.53 8.77 -13.97
CA GLN A 170 6.15 9.98 -14.54
C GLN A 170 5.32 11.26 -14.27
N THR A 171 4.06 11.10 -13.86
CA THR A 171 3.16 12.18 -13.43
C THR A 171 3.12 12.38 -11.91
N VAL A 172 3.93 11.66 -11.13
CA VAL A 172 3.97 11.76 -9.67
C VAL A 172 5.32 12.28 -9.23
N VAL A 173 5.33 13.48 -8.66
CA VAL A 173 6.52 14.08 -8.07
C VAL A 173 6.45 13.93 -6.56
N LEU A 174 7.28 13.06 -5.99
CA LEU A 174 7.40 12.93 -4.54
C LEU A 174 8.36 14.00 -4.01
N VAL A 175 7.81 15.15 -3.62
CA VAL A 175 8.60 16.22 -3.03
C VAL A 175 8.75 15.99 -1.51
N ARG A 176 9.97 16.07 -0.98
CA ARG A 176 10.22 16.11 0.46
C ARG A 176 10.59 17.53 0.86
N LEU A 177 9.71 18.25 1.56
CA LEU A 177 9.97 19.65 1.94
C LEU A 177 10.57 19.83 3.34
N GLY A 178 10.74 18.75 4.11
CA GLY A 178 11.28 18.79 5.48
C GLY A 178 12.81 18.74 5.59
N ILE A 179 13.55 18.60 4.49
CA ILE A 179 15.02 18.66 4.53
C ILE A 179 15.44 20.11 4.26
N THR A 180 15.87 20.83 5.29
CA THR A 180 16.43 22.19 5.18
C THR A 180 17.74 22.25 4.37
N THR A 181 18.26 21.12 3.91
CA THR A 181 19.48 20.97 3.12
C THR A 181 19.21 20.31 1.76
N GLY A 182 18.58 21.04 0.85
CA GLY A 182 18.86 20.98 -0.60
C GLY A 182 18.53 19.72 -1.40
N GLU A 183 17.95 18.68 -0.80
CA GLU A 183 17.68 17.41 -1.48
C GLU A 183 16.19 17.17 -1.66
N TYR A 184 15.76 17.00 -2.91
CA TYR A 184 14.44 16.50 -3.28
C TYR A 184 14.61 15.31 -4.22
N GLY A 185 13.70 14.34 -4.10
CA GLY A 185 13.66 13.18 -5.00
C GLY A 185 12.71 13.44 -6.16
N ILE A 186 13.14 13.17 -7.39
CA ILE A 186 12.20 12.99 -8.51
C ILE A 186 12.42 11.57 -9.02
N HIS A 187 11.33 10.80 -9.12
CA HIS A 187 11.37 9.40 -9.59
C HIS A 187 12.36 8.51 -8.81
N GLY A 188 12.56 8.81 -7.53
CA GLY A 188 13.43 8.03 -6.67
C GLY A 188 14.94 8.27 -6.83
N GLU A 189 15.34 9.27 -7.62
CA GLU A 189 16.71 9.77 -7.69
C GLU A 189 16.85 11.05 -6.86
N ILE A 190 17.87 11.09 -5.99
CA ILE A 190 18.24 12.32 -5.27
C ILE A 190 18.86 13.28 -6.29
N LYS A 191 18.26 14.46 -6.48
CA LYS A 191 18.87 15.52 -7.31
C LYS A 191 19.44 16.60 -6.40
N SER A 192 20.77 16.69 -6.35
CA SER A 192 21.51 17.56 -5.42
C SER A 192 21.55 19.05 -5.77
N ASN A 193 20.95 19.51 -6.88
CA ASN A 193 21.34 20.79 -7.50
C ASN A 193 20.26 21.88 -7.61
N ASN A 194 19.01 21.68 -7.17
CA ASN A 194 18.02 22.77 -7.20
C ASN A 194 17.69 23.24 -5.79
N LYS A 195 18.14 24.44 -5.45
CA LYS A 195 17.68 25.19 -4.28
C LYS A 195 16.19 25.49 -4.44
N LEU A 196 15.37 25.02 -3.51
CA LEU A 196 13.97 25.44 -3.41
C LEU A 196 13.87 26.88 -2.86
N PRO A 197 12.83 27.64 -3.22
CA PRO A 197 12.52 28.92 -2.56
C PRO A 197 12.05 28.66 -1.14
N THR A 198 12.64 29.34 -0.16
CA THR A 198 12.15 29.44 1.22
C THR A 198 10.81 30.22 1.26
N PRO A 199 9.83 29.84 2.12
CA PRO A 199 10.01 29.65 3.56
C PRO A 199 9.55 28.29 4.14
N TYR A 200 10.06 28.05 5.35
CA TYR A 200 9.91 26.90 6.23
C TYR A 200 8.46 26.60 6.62
N VAL A 201 8.01 25.35 6.38
CA VAL A 201 6.79 24.78 6.97
C VAL A 201 7.07 23.29 7.24
N PRO A 202 6.94 22.79 8.49
CA PRO A 202 7.55 21.53 8.94
C PRO A 202 6.89 20.21 8.50
N ASP A 203 5.93 20.21 7.57
CA ASP A 203 5.22 18.97 7.20
C ASP A 203 5.75 18.30 5.92
N CYS A 204 5.63 16.98 5.81
CA CYS A 204 5.92 16.24 4.59
C CYS A 204 4.78 16.47 3.59
N TYR A 205 5.03 17.16 2.47
CA TYR A 205 4.01 17.37 1.43
C TYR A 205 4.26 16.45 0.25
N MET A 206 3.34 15.52 0.02
CA MET A 206 3.26 14.90 -1.29
C MET A 206 2.59 15.86 -2.27
N CYS A 207 3.31 16.24 -3.32
CA CYS A 207 2.84 17.11 -4.39
C CYS A 207 2.61 16.28 -5.66
N VAL A 208 1.40 15.74 -5.84
CA VAL A 208 1.13 15.00 -7.09
C VAL A 208 0.82 16.00 -8.20
N ILE A 209 1.78 16.19 -9.10
CA ILE A 209 1.63 17.04 -10.30
C ILE A 209 1.01 16.21 -11.42
N SER A 210 -0.32 16.09 -11.44
CA SER A 210 -1.00 15.40 -12.53
C SER A 210 -1.07 16.30 -13.76
N SER A 211 -0.12 16.19 -14.68
CA SER A 211 -0.16 16.87 -15.97
C SER A 211 -0.96 16.04 -16.99
N TYR A 212 -2.27 16.22 -17.00
CA TYR A 212 -3.08 15.89 -18.18
C TYR A 212 -3.44 17.21 -18.86
N THR A 213 -2.70 17.55 -19.92
CA THR A 213 -2.77 18.76 -20.76
C THR A 213 -1.87 19.94 -20.37
N LEU A 214 -1.16 20.46 -21.38
CA LEU A 214 -0.14 21.53 -21.33
C LEU A 214 -0.66 22.92 -20.95
N VAL A 215 -1.88 23.05 -20.39
CA VAL A 215 -2.53 24.37 -20.24
C VAL A 215 -2.82 24.75 -18.79
N ASP A 216 -2.98 23.82 -17.85
CA ASP A 216 -3.16 24.18 -16.43
C ASP A 216 -2.62 23.09 -15.50
N THR A 217 -1.50 23.39 -14.83
CA THR A 217 -0.93 22.50 -13.80
C THR A 217 -1.50 22.87 -12.44
N THR A 218 -2.53 22.17 -11.98
CA THR A 218 -2.96 22.25 -10.57
C THR A 218 -2.09 21.37 -9.69
N VAL A 219 -1.37 22.00 -8.76
CA VAL A 219 -0.65 21.34 -7.67
C VAL A 219 -1.63 21.08 -6.53
N SER A 220 -1.88 19.81 -6.20
CA SER A 220 -2.63 19.44 -4.99
C SER A 220 -1.67 18.79 -4.00
N CYS A 221 -1.38 19.50 -2.91
CA CYS A 221 -0.69 18.93 -1.76
C CYS A 221 -1.73 18.29 -0.83
N ARG A 222 -1.49 17.05 -0.40
CA ARG A 222 -2.25 16.45 0.71
C ARG A 222 -1.35 16.34 1.93
N PHE A 223 -1.91 16.73 3.07
CA PHE A 223 -1.31 16.62 4.38
C PHE A 223 -1.77 15.28 4.98
N GLY A 224 -0.84 14.47 5.48
CA GLY A 224 -1.18 13.35 6.34
C GLY A 224 -1.40 13.89 7.75
N GLU A 225 -2.62 13.72 8.28
CA GLU A 225 -2.94 13.97 9.69
C GLU A 225 -2.49 12.79 10.57
#